data_AF-A0A6B2G0C7-F1
#
_entry.id   AF-A0A6B2G0C7-F1
#
_cell.length_a   1.000
_cell.length_b   1.000
_cell.length_c   1.000
_cell.angle_alpha   90.00
_cell.angle_beta   90.00
_cell.angle_gamma   90.00
#
_symmetry.space_group_name_H-M   'P 1'
#
loop_
_entity.id
_entity.type
_entity.pdbx_description
1 polymer ?
#
loop_
_entity_poly.entity_id
_entity_poly.type
_entity_poly.pdbx_seq_one_letter_code
_entity_poly.pdbx_strand_id
1 'polypeptide(L)'
;MSVRTDSYCGEGSPTKDSTSCLRLKHTSLPMFEYSLTTQICLPSSRESHINIRGIADVYINIDETCKCPCEEEYDESYMKLSPDCSDVGDFVCGACYCPKEKAGKKCTCDVDFSKAACIHNGNLCNNLGTCVCGECQCQKSFFRISGQYCQYSD
;
A
#
# COMPACT_ATOMS: atom_id res chain seq x y z
N MET A 1 3.55 -14.36 2.16
CA MET A 1 4.88 -14.14 2.74
C MET A 1 5.78 -15.25 2.23
N SER A 2 6.86 -14.92 1.58
CA SER A 2 7.88 -15.87 1.12
C SER A 2 9.16 -15.65 1.90
N VAL A 3 9.87 -16.74 2.16
CA VAL A 3 11.17 -16.73 2.82
C VAL A 3 12.19 -17.30 1.84
N ARG A 4 13.26 -16.57 1.60
CA ARG A 4 14.44 -17.05 0.89
C ARG A 4 15.61 -17.07 1.86
N THR A 5 16.47 -18.07 1.74
CA THR A 5 17.65 -18.20 2.57
C THR A 5 18.86 -18.49 1.70
N ASP A 6 19.93 -17.74 1.90
CA ASP A 6 21.21 -17.97 1.26
C ASP A 6 22.25 -18.32 2.33
N SER A 7 23.08 -19.33 2.08
CA SER A 7 24.10 -19.80 3.03
C SER A 7 25.51 -19.47 2.57
N TYR A 8 26.30 -18.93 3.49
CA TYR A 8 27.71 -18.58 3.34
C TYR A 8 28.53 -19.50 4.25
N CYS A 9 29.13 -20.55 3.69
CA CYS A 9 29.72 -21.65 4.46
C CYS A 9 31.24 -21.58 4.62
N GLY A 10 31.84 -20.41 4.45
CA GLY A 10 33.30 -20.19 4.44
C GLY A 10 33.70 -19.20 3.35
N GLU A 11 34.92 -19.30 2.84
CA GLU A 11 35.37 -18.47 1.71
C GLU A 11 34.77 -18.94 0.39
N GLY A 12 33.99 -18.07 -0.25
CA GLY A 12 33.35 -18.34 -1.53
C GLY A 12 32.06 -17.54 -1.72
N SER A 13 31.42 -17.72 -2.89
CA SER A 13 30.10 -17.15 -3.16
C SER A 13 29.01 -17.83 -2.33
N PRO A 14 27.91 -17.12 -2.02
CA PRO A 14 26.77 -17.74 -1.34
C PRO A 14 26.17 -18.89 -2.15
N THR A 15 25.72 -19.92 -1.45
CA THR A 15 24.83 -20.92 -2.02
C THR A 15 23.40 -20.37 -1.96
N LYS A 16 22.84 -20.07 -3.13
CA LYS A 16 21.47 -19.55 -3.25
C LYS A 16 20.44 -20.61 -2.84
N ASP A 17 19.35 -20.16 -2.21
CA ASP A 17 18.22 -21.02 -1.81
C ASP A 17 18.66 -22.22 -0.94
N SER A 18 19.61 -21.98 -0.04
CA SER A 18 20.20 -22.99 0.84
C SER A 18 20.04 -22.62 2.32
N THR A 19 19.67 -23.62 3.11
CA THR A 19 19.46 -23.52 4.57
C THR A 19 20.52 -24.24 5.39
N SER A 20 21.58 -24.76 4.75
CA SER A 20 22.58 -25.56 5.45
C SER A 20 24.00 -25.32 4.94
N CYS A 21 24.95 -25.63 5.82
CA CYS A 21 26.38 -25.70 5.53
C CYS A 21 26.89 -27.06 5.94
N LEU A 22 27.58 -27.76 5.04
CA LEU A 22 28.11 -29.10 5.28
C LEU A 22 29.63 -29.06 5.30
N ARG A 23 30.24 -29.97 6.07
CA ARG A 23 31.71 -30.17 6.09
C ARG A 23 32.49 -28.91 6.48
N LEU A 24 31.95 -28.15 7.42
CA LEU A 24 32.63 -26.99 7.99
C LEU A 24 33.92 -27.42 8.72
N LYS A 25 34.98 -26.63 8.55
CA LYS A 25 36.20 -26.78 9.35
C LYS A 25 35.95 -26.22 10.75
N HIS A 26 36.78 -26.60 11.71
CA HIS A 26 36.65 -26.16 13.10
C HIS A 26 36.68 -24.63 13.28
N THR A 27 37.31 -23.91 12.34
CA THR A 27 37.44 -22.44 12.33
C THR A 27 36.45 -21.75 11.40
N SER A 28 35.56 -22.50 10.73
CA SER A 28 34.59 -21.93 9.81
C SER A 28 33.49 -21.19 10.57
N LEU A 29 33.19 -19.96 10.15
CA LEU A 29 32.08 -19.15 10.65
C LEU A 29 30.99 -19.07 9.58
N PRO A 30 29.97 -19.94 9.61
CA PRO A 30 28.90 -19.89 8.62
C PRO A 30 27.99 -18.67 8.88
N MET A 31 27.55 -18.03 7.81
CA MET A 31 26.54 -16.97 7.86
C MET A 31 25.33 -17.37 7.02
N PHE A 32 24.14 -16.99 7.47
CA PHE A 32 22.88 -17.24 6.77
C PHE A 32 22.16 -15.91 6.58
N GLU A 33 21.80 -15.61 5.34
CA GLU A 33 21.04 -14.41 4.99
C GLU A 33 19.59 -14.81 4.74
N TYR A 34 18.68 -14.23 5.52
CA TYR A 34 17.25 -14.47 5.41
C TYR A 34 16.58 -13.27 4.75
N SER A 35 15.91 -13.51 3.64
CA SER A 35 15.11 -12.52 2.93
C SER A 35 13.63 -12.85 3.12
N LEU A 36 12.94 -11.98 3.84
CA LEU A 36 11.50 -12.02 4.06
C LEU A 36 10.82 -11.10 3.04
N THR A 37 9.81 -11.60 2.33
CA THR A 37 9.03 -10.78 1.39
C THR A 37 7.55 -10.97 1.62
N THR A 38 6.86 -9.86 1.82
CA THR A 38 5.41 -9.80 1.92
C THR A 38 4.83 -9.13 0.68
N GLN A 39 3.62 -9.55 0.27
CA GLN A 39 2.92 -8.98 -0.88
C GLN A 39 1.81 -8.02 -0.46
N ILE A 40 1.46 -8.05 0.82
CA ILE A 40 0.42 -7.24 1.45
C ILE A 40 0.95 -6.79 2.80
N CYS A 41 0.48 -5.62 3.22
CA CYS A 41 0.68 -5.12 4.57
C CYS A 41 0.11 -6.09 5.60
N LEU A 42 0.93 -6.47 6.56
CA LEU A 42 0.51 -7.34 7.66
C LEU A 42 -0.49 -6.59 8.54
N PRO A 43 -1.65 -7.20 8.87
CA PRO A 43 -2.66 -6.54 9.70
C PRO A 43 -2.24 -6.39 11.17
N SER A 44 -1.19 -7.10 11.58
CA SER A 44 -0.61 -7.06 12.92
C SER A 44 0.82 -7.57 12.88
N SER A 45 1.61 -7.19 13.88
CA SER A 45 2.96 -7.72 14.09
C SER A 45 2.92 -9.24 14.16
N ARG A 46 3.90 -9.89 13.53
CA ARG A 46 4.03 -11.36 13.57
C ARG A 46 5.34 -11.75 14.20
N GLU A 47 5.25 -12.73 15.09
CA GLU A 47 6.42 -13.43 15.58
C GLU A 47 6.73 -14.61 14.66
N SER A 48 8.00 -14.74 14.30
CA SER A 48 8.56 -15.90 13.62
C SER A 48 9.78 -16.36 14.37
N HIS A 49 10.19 -17.61 14.20
CA HIS A 49 11.44 -18.10 14.74
C HIS A 49 12.20 -18.91 13.70
N ILE A 50 13.52 -18.81 13.78
CA ILE A 50 14.45 -19.58 12.97
C ILE A 50 15.15 -20.55 13.91
N ASN A 51 14.93 -21.84 13.68
CA ASN A 51 15.63 -22.88 14.41
C ASN A 51 16.97 -23.19 13.73
N ILE A 52 18.07 -22.86 14.40
CA ILE A 52 19.41 -23.29 14.02
C ILE A 52 19.72 -24.56 14.80
N ARG A 53 19.45 -25.70 14.18
CA ARG A 53 19.58 -27.02 14.81
C ARG A 53 20.94 -27.18 15.50
N GLY A 54 20.89 -27.45 16.81
CA GLY A 54 22.07 -27.72 17.64
C GLY A 54 22.87 -26.48 18.05
N ILE A 55 22.38 -25.26 17.75
CA ILE A 55 23.03 -24.01 18.13
C ILE A 55 22.06 -23.13 18.94
N ALA A 56 21.00 -22.62 18.32
CA ALA A 56 20.09 -21.65 18.94
C ALA A 56 18.77 -21.50 18.16
N ASP A 57 17.75 -20.99 18.83
CA ASP A 57 16.54 -20.44 18.21
C ASP A 57 16.65 -18.92 18.14
N VAL A 58 16.39 -18.35 16.96
CA VAL A 58 16.39 -16.89 16.74
C VAL A 58 14.94 -16.44 16.56
N TYR A 59 14.47 -15.56 17.43
CA TYR A 59 13.12 -15.00 17.36
C TYR A 59 13.13 -13.69 16.57
N ILE A 60 12.17 -13.54 15.66
CA ILE A 60 12.05 -12.40 14.77
C ILE A 60 10.66 -11.80 14.94
N ASN A 61 10.61 -10.54 15.36
CA ASN A 61 9.41 -9.75 15.36
C ASN A 61 9.35 -8.94 14.07
N ILE A 62 8.34 -9.22 13.26
CA ILE A 62 8.09 -8.55 11.99
C ILE A 62 7.01 -7.53 12.24
N ASP A 63 7.38 -6.25 12.18
CA ASP A 63 6.47 -5.12 12.18
C ASP A 63 6.63 -4.37 10.85
N GLU A 64 5.51 -4.05 10.21
CA GLU A 64 5.50 -3.44 8.88
C GLU A 64 4.99 -2.00 8.96
N THR A 65 5.84 -1.06 8.54
CA THR A 65 5.43 0.33 8.38
C THR A 65 4.74 0.51 7.03
N CYS A 66 3.45 0.24 7.01
CA CYS A 66 2.62 0.44 5.81
C CYS A 66 1.89 1.76 5.74
N LYS A 67 1.79 2.46 6.87
CA LYS A 67 1.21 3.80 6.92
C LYS A 67 2.25 4.85 6.57
N CYS A 68 1.82 5.90 5.91
CA CYS A 68 2.65 7.08 5.73
C CYS A 68 2.65 7.91 7.02
N PRO A 69 3.75 8.58 7.39
CA PRO A 69 3.78 9.46 8.56
C PRO A 69 2.64 10.49 8.58
N CYS A 70 2.30 11.06 7.42
CA CYS A 70 1.20 12.01 7.24
C CYS A 70 -0.22 11.44 7.44
N GLU A 71 -0.37 10.12 7.57
CA GLU A 71 -1.65 9.47 7.89
C GLU A 71 -1.88 9.38 9.40
N GLU A 72 -0.88 9.68 10.20
CA GLU A 72 -0.96 9.63 11.66
C GLU A 72 -1.56 10.93 12.21
N GLU A 73 -2.50 10.81 13.16
CA GLU A 73 -3.23 11.98 13.70
C GLU A 73 -2.32 13.00 14.41
N TYR A 74 -1.10 12.60 14.79
CA TYR A 74 -0.11 13.46 15.43
C TYR A 74 0.80 14.22 14.45
N ASP A 75 0.77 13.87 13.16
CA ASP A 75 1.58 14.55 12.14
C ASP A 75 1.00 15.92 11.81
N GLU A 76 1.87 16.91 11.55
CA GLU A 76 1.45 18.29 11.27
C GLU A 76 0.64 18.42 9.98
N SER A 77 0.75 17.45 9.06
CA SER A 77 -0.03 17.42 7.82
C SER A 77 -1.39 16.74 7.96
N TYR A 78 -1.69 16.17 9.13
CA TYR A 78 -3.02 15.68 9.48
C TYR A 78 -3.83 16.79 10.16
N MET A 79 -5.01 17.11 9.62
CA MET A 79 -5.95 18.03 10.26
C MET A 79 -7.35 17.44 10.28
N LYS A 80 -7.81 17.10 11.50
CA LYS A 80 -9.16 16.61 11.74
C LYS A 80 -10.20 17.70 11.47
N LEU A 81 -11.30 17.37 10.80
CA LEU A 81 -12.37 18.32 10.45
C LEU A 81 -11.79 19.62 9.86
N SER A 82 -10.93 19.50 8.85
CA SER A 82 -10.19 20.62 8.30
C SER A 82 -11.10 21.59 7.53
N PRO A 83 -10.88 22.92 7.63
CA PRO A 83 -11.55 23.91 6.78
C PRO A 83 -11.32 23.68 5.28
N ASP A 84 -10.18 23.09 4.90
CA ASP A 84 -9.91 22.71 3.50
C ASP A 84 -10.83 21.62 2.99
N CYS A 85 -11.38 20.84 3.92
CA CYS A 85 -12.36 19.78 3.73
C CYS A 85 -13.75 20.17 4.24
N SER A 86 -14.04 21.48 4.23
CA SER A 86 -15.33 22.08 4.59
C SER A 86 -15.76 21.80 6.03
N ASP A 87 -14.80 21.62 6.95
CA ASP A 87 -15.02 21.28 8.36
C ASP A 87 -15.80 19.98 8.57
N VAL A 88 -15.81 19.11 7.55
CA VAL A 88 -16.61 17.88 7.51
C VAL A 88 -15.73 16.63 7.35
N GLY A 89 -14.65 16.74 6.59
CA GLY A 89 -13.67 15.68 6.40
C GLY A 89 -12.34 16.00 7.07
N ASP A 90 -11.49 14.98 7.17
CA ASP A 90 -10.12 15.14 7.65
C ASP A 90 -9.20 15.43 6.46
N PHE A 91 -8.25 16.35 6.63
CA PHE A 91 -7.19 16.57 5.65
C PHE A 91 -6.01 15.68 5.99
N VAL A 92 -5.69 14.74 5.11
CA VAL A 92 -4.71 13.67 5.32
C VAL A 92 -3.79 13.58 4.12
N CYS A 93 -2.48 13.70 4.33
CA CYS A 93 -1.47 13.61 3.27
C CYS A 93 -1.76 14.47 2.01
N GLY A 94 -2.36 15.65 2.18
CA GLY A 94 -2.68 16.55 1.06
C GLY A 94 -4.04 16.33 0.38
N ALA A 95 -4.89 15.44 0.90
CA ALA A 95 -6.21 15.15 0.36
C ALA A 95 -7.29 15.10 1.46
N CYS A 96 -8.54 15.39 1.08
CA CYS A 96 -9.66 15.27 2.01
C CYS A 96 -10.18 13.83 2.08
N TYR A 97 -10.23 13.28 3.29
CA TYR A 97 -10.89 12.03 3.62
C TYR A 97 -12.31 12.33 4.12
N CYS A 98 -13.30 12.11 3.27
CA CYS A 98 -14.70 12.46 3.54
C CYS A 98 -15.43 11.37 4.33
N PRO A 99 -16.42 11.75 5.16
CA PRO A 99 -17.36 10.79 5.73
C PRO A 99 -18.20 10.12 4.63
N LYS A 100 -18.83 8.98 4.94
CA LYS A 100 -19.50 8.10 3.96
C LYS A 100 -20.62 8.79 3.17
N GLU A 101 -21.21 9.82 3.74
CA GLU A 101 -22.33 10.58 3.21
C GLU A 101 -21.87 11.73 2.30
N LYS A 102 -20.56 12.01 2.26
CA LYS A 102 -19.97 13.15 1.54
C LYS A 102 -18.96 12.70 0.49
N ALA A 103 -18.82 13.53 -0.53
CA ALA A 103 -17.97 13.28 -1.69
C ALA A 103 -17.37 14.58 -2.25
N GLY A 104 -16.46 14.41 -3.19
CA GLY A 104 -15.73 15.50 -3.85
C GLY A 104 -14.43 15.86 -3.13
N LYS A 105 -13.59 16.65 -3.81
CA LYS A 105 -12.23 17.00 -3.34
C LYS A 105 -12.19 17.73 -2.00
N LYS A 106 -13.30 18.37 -1.60
CA LYS A 106 -13.45 19.14 -0.35
C LYS A 106 -14.63 18.67 0.52
N CYS A 107 -15.18 17.49 0.25
CA CYS A 107 -16.32 16.93 1.00
C CYS A 107 -17.60 17.80 1.01
N THR A 108 -17.77 18.68 0.02
CA THR A 108 -18.92 19.61 -0.06
C THR A 108 -20.20 18.96 -0.55
N CYS A 109 -20.13 17.78 -1.15
CA CYS A 109 -21.24 17.20 -1.92
C CYS A 109 -21.80 15.99 -1.20
N ASP A 110 -23.11 15.82 -1.16
CA ASP A 110 -23.72 14.59 -0.66
C ASP A 110 -23.54 13.47 -1.68
N VAL A 111 -23.37 12.21 -1.24
CA VAL A 111 -23.23 11.06 -2.16
C VAL A 111 -24.46 10.81 -3.04
N ASP A 112 -25.64 11.25 -2.59
CA ASP A 112 -26.91 11.18 -3.34
C ASP A 112 -27.11 12.34 -4.32
N PHE A 113 -26.03 13.04 -4.70
CA PHE A 113 -26.08 14.13 -5.65
C PHE A 113 -26.59 13.69 -7.04
N SER A 114 -27.19 14.65 -7.77
CA SER A 114 -27.64 14.41 -9.14
C SER A 114 -26.46 14.13 -10.07
N LYS A 115 -26.50 12.97 -10.73
CA LYS A 115 -25.50 12.54 -11.71
C LYS A 115 -25.74 13.12 -13.12
N ALA A 116 -26.77 13.94 -13.30
CA ALA A 116 -27.17 14.48 -14.61
C ALA A 116 -26.03 15.23 -15.31
N ALA A 117 -25.21 15.99 -14.56
CA ALA A 117 -24.07 16.73 -15.08
C ALA A 117 -22.97 15.84 -15.71
N CYS A 118 -22.96 14.55 -15.39
CA CYS A 118 -22.00 13.58 -15.90
C CYS A 118 -22.53 12.75 -17.07
N ILE A 119 -23.79 12.93 -17.48
CA ILE A 119 -24.39 12.17 -18.58
C ILE A 119 -24.08 12.87 -19.89
N HIS A 120 -23.46 12.14 -20.82
CA HIS A 120 -23.18 12.59 -22.17
C HIS A 120 -23.59 11.51 -23.17
N ASN A 121 -24.36 11.88 -24.20
CA ASN A 121 -24.93 10.96 -25.18
C ASN A 121 -25.65 9.74 -24.55
N GLY A 122 -26.38 9.98 -23.45
CA GLY A 122 -27.11 8.94 -22.72
C GLY A 122 -26.24 8.06 -21.80
N ASN A 123 -24.93 8.24 -21.78
CA ASN A 123 -24.02 7.45 -20.95
C ASN A 123 -23.44 8.28 -19.80
N LEU A 124 -23.42 7.72 -18.60
CA LEU A 124 -22.76 8.33 -17.45
C LEU A 124 -21.24 8.19 -17.60
N CYS A 125 -20.52 9.31 -17.73
CA CYS A 125 -19.06 9.32 -17.91
C CYS A 125 -18.58 8.35 -19.00
N ASN A 126 -19.33 8.23 -20.10
CA ASN A 126 -19.12 7.27 -21.19
C ASN A 126 -18.89 5.81 -20.75
N ASN A 127 -19.36 5.42 -19.56
CA ASN A 127 -19.08 4.12 -18.93
C ASN A 127 -17.59 3.84 -18.68
N LEU A 128 -16.75 4.88 -18.72
CA LEU A 128 -15.29 4.83 -18.55
C LEU A 128 -14.83 5.63 -17.31
N GLY A 129 -15.75 5.95 -16.42
CA GLY A 129 -15.47 6.70 -15.22
C GLY A 129 -16.62 6.67 -14.22
N THR A 130 -16.37 7.25 -13.05
CA THR A 130 -17.36 7.43 -12.00
C THR A 130 -17.70 8.91 -11.90
N CYS A 131 -18.99 9.22 -11.79
CA CYS A 131 -19.41 10.59 -11.50
C CYS A 131 -19.20 10.87 -10.01
N VAL A 132 -18.46 11.92 -9.68
CA VAL A 132 -18.18 12.37 -8.32
C VAL A 132 -18.45 13.88 -8.26
N CYS A 133 -19.48 14.27 -7.51
CA CYS A 133 -19.92 15.66 -7.40
C CYS A 133 -20.13 16.38 -8.74
N GLY A 134 -20.80 15.72 -9.69
CA GLY A 134 -21.13 16.28 -11.00
C GLY A 134 -19.95 16.34 -11.98
N GLU A 135 -18.77 15.85 -11.60
CA GLU A 135 -17.60 15.71 -12.47
C GLU A 135 -17.26 14.23 -12.69
N CYS A 136 -16.84 13.87 -13.91
CA CYS A 136 -16.39 12.51 -14.17
C CYS A 136 -14.93 12.31 -13.73
N GLN A 137 -14.70 11.36 -12.83
CA GLN A 137 -13.39 10.78 -12.58
C GLN A 137 -13.19 9.57 -13.48
N CYS A 138 -12.34 9.74 -14.50
CA CYS A 138 -12.04 8.70 -15.46
C CYS A 138 -11.23 7.57 -14.82
N GLN A 139 -11.54 6.33 -15.21
CA GLN A 139 -10.84 5.16 -14.70
C GLN A 139 -9.38 5.15 -15.18
N LYS A 140 -8.48 4.68 -14.30
CA LYS A 140 -7.11 4.38 -14.70
C LYS A 140 -7.10 3.04 -15.45
N SER A 141 -6.59 3.05 -16.68
CA SER A 141 -6.46 1.88 -17.53
C SER A 141 -5.07 1.85 -18.17
N PHE A 142 -4.78 0.84 -18.99
CA PHE A 142 -3.56 0.77 -19.79
C PHE A 142 -3.43 1.96 -20.75
N PHE A 143 -4.57 2.41 -21.29
CA PHE A 143 -4.70 3.60 -22.12
C PHE A 143 -5.08 4.80 -21.27
N ARG A 144 -4.70 6.00 -21.73
CA ARG A 144 -5.08 7.23 -21.07
C ARG A 144 -6.51 7.59 -21.44
N ILE A 145 -7.42 7.43 -20.48
CA ILE A 145 -8.80 7.89 -20.64
C ILE A 145 -8.90 9.33 -20.14
N SER A 146 -9.46 10.22 -20.96
CA SER A 146 -9.54 11.65 -20.65
C SER A 146 -10.80 12.33 -21.23
N GLY A 147 -10.95 13.62 -20.92
CA GLY A 147 -12.10 14.43 -21.30
C GLY A 147 -13.11 14.57 -20.16
N GLN A 148 -13.94 15.62 -20.24
CA GLN A 148 -14.95 15.96 -19.22
C GLN A 148 -15.91 14.80 -18.90
N TYR A 149 -16.20 13.96 -19.89
CA TYR A 149 -17.07 12.81 -19.76
C TYR A 149 -16.33 11.49 -19.96
N CYS A 150 -14.99 11.49 -19.92
CA CYS A 150 -14.15 10.32 -20.19
C CYS A 150 -14.32 9.75 -21.61
N GLN A 151 -14.52 10.63 -22.60
CA GLN A 151 -14.82 10.25 -23.99
C GLN A 151 -13.59 9.93 -24.85
N TYR A 152 -12.39 10.31 -24.43
CA TYR A 152 -11.16 10.10 -25.20
C TYR A 152 -10.36 8.96 -24.60
N SER A 153 -9.78 8.11 -25.45
CA SER A 153 -8.86 7.05 -25.07
C SER A 153 -7.64 7.08 -25.99
N ASP A 154 -6.48 7.40 -25.43
CA ASP A 154 -5.18 7.43 -26.13
C ASP A 154 -4.30 6.24 -25.72
#